data_AF-A0A7C1W606-F1
#
_entry.id   AF-A0A7C1W606-F1
#
_cell.length_a   1.000
_cell.length_b   1.000
_cell.length_c   1.000
_cell.angle_alpha   90.00
_cell.angle_beta   90.00
_cell.angle_gamma   90.00
#
_symmetry.space_group_name_H-M   'P 1'
#
loop_
_entity.id
_entity.type
_entity.pdbx_description
1 polymer ?
#
loop_
_entity_poly.entity_id
_entity_poly.type
_entity_poly.pdbx_seq_one_letter_code
_entity_poly.pdbx_strand_id
1 'polypeptide(L)'
;NPIIVVLCGFVVILVLFFDFHRKKKIMVNTVLFSSGLLLLLPAVALTGVWITSEKWSTCTGVRIDVLCIVSFLAGLTVFLTWFVAKFSKKKNVVEPYTKPLNLAMLFGHMLDGLTSYFSIYDPFKMGIPVYGEKHPVPLFLMDLSGGVLFPILKFVLIILIIYLFDVLYKEDLKGHERFVNLLKIGVFILGIAPGSRDILRVSMGV
;
A
#
# COMPACT_ATOMS: atom_id res chain seq x y z
N ASN A 1 -2.04 22.48 -10.67
CA ASN A 1 -1.64 23.00 -11.99
C ASN A 1 -2.52 22.37 -13.08
N PRO A 2 -3.49 23.11 -13.66
CA PRO A 2 -4.49 22.55 -14.58
C PRO A 2 -3.88 21.98 -15.87
N ILE A 3 -2.71 22.47 -16.29
CA ILE A 3 -2.01 22.02 -17.51
C ILE A 3 -1.58 20.54 -17.38
N ILE A 4 -1.13 20.12 -16.20
CA ILE A 4 -0.72 18.74 -15.94
C ILE A 4 -1.90 17.78 -16.09
N VAL A 5 -3.07 18.15 -15.57
CA VAL A 5 -4.28 17.34 -15.66
C VAL A 5 -4.70 17.16 -17.12
N VAL A 6 -4.63 18.24 -17.91
CA VAL A 6 -4.95 18.21 -19.35
C VAL A 6 -3.96 17.33 -20.13
N LEU A 7 -2.65 17.46 -19.87
CA LEU A 7 -1.62 16.61 -20.49
C LEU A 7 -1.81 15.13 -20.16
N CYS A 8 -2.07 14.80 -18.90
CA CYS A 8 -2.37 13.43 -18.48
C CYS A 8 -3.65 12.90 -19.13
N GLY A 9 -4.69 13.73 -19.26
CA GLY A 9 -5.91 13.39 -19.98
C GLY A 9 -5.66 13.06 -21.45
N PHE A 10 -4.76 13.81 -22.11
CA PHE A 10 -4.36 13.53 -23.49
C PHE A 10 -3.68 12.16 -23.64
N VAL A 11 -2.80 11.79 -22.70
CA VAL A 11 -2.15 10.47 -22.68
C VAL A 11 -3.19 9.34 -22.56
N VAL A 12 -4.21 9.51 -21.72
CA VAL A 12 -5.29 8.52 -21.56
C VAL A 12 -6.08 8.35 -22.86
N ILE A 13 -6.40 9.45 -23.53
CA ILE A 13 -7.11 9.43 -24.82
C ILE A 13 -6.26 8.74 -25.89
N LEU A 14 -4.94 8.98 -25.93
CA LEU A 14 -4.03 8.30 -26.84
C LEU A 14 -4.01 6.79 -26.62
N VAL A 15 -4.03 6.31 -25.37
CA VAL A 15 -4.09 4.87 -25.06
C VAL A 15 -5.39 4.25 -25.59
N LEU A 16 -6.53 4.93 -25.40
CA LEU A 16 -7.82 4.48 -25.93
C LEU A 16 -7.83 4.46 -27.46
N PHE A 17 -7.29 5.51 -28.08
CA PHE A 17 -7.21 5.63 -29.53
C PHE A 17 -6.30 4.55 -30.14
N PHE A 18 -5.16 4.27 -29.50
CA PHE A 18 -4.23 3.23 -29.92
C PHE A 18 -4.86 1.83 -29.86
N ASP A 19 -5.55 1.47 -28.76
CA ASP A 19 -6.21 0.17 -28.67
C ASP A 19 -7.40 0.06 -29.64
N PHE A 20 -8.13 1.16 -29.86
CA PHE A 20 -9.16 1.24 -30.89
C PHE A 20 -8.59 1.02 -32.30
N HIS A 21 -7.46 1.64 -32.63
CA HIS A 21 -6.84 1.47 -33.95
C HIS A 21 -6.34 0.03 -34.17
N ARG A 22 -5.79 -0.60 -33.13
CA ARG A 22 -5.27 -1.98 -33.20
C ARG A 22 -6.38 -3.04 -33.28
N LYS A 23 -7.47 -2.87 -32.53
CA LYS A 23 -8.50 -3.91 -32.34
C LYS A 23 -9.84 -3.59 -32.99
N LYS A 24 -10.03 -2.37 -33.51
CA LYS A 24 -11.29 -1.82 -34.04
C LYS A 24 -12.50 -1.95 -33.08
N LYS A 25 -12.23 -2.24 -31.79
CA LYS A 25 -13.21 -2.37 -30.71
C LYS A 25 -12.55 -1.90 -29.42
N ILE A 26 -13.33 -1.18 -28.61
CA ILE A 26 -12.94 -0.80 -27.26
C ILE A 26 -13.48 -1.86 -26.30
N MET A 27 -12.60 -2.52 -25.57
CA MET A 27 -13.01 -3.48 -24.54
C MET A 27 -13.29 -2.76 -23.22
N VAL A 28 -14.21 -3.31 -22.41
CA VAL A 28 -14.49 -2.81 -21.06
C VAL A 28 -13.22 -2.70 -20.22
N ASN A 29 -12.32 -3.69 -20.32
CA ASN A 29 -11.04 -3.69 -19.61
C ASN A 29 -10.15 -2.50 -19.99
N THR A 30 -10.14 -2.10 -21.27
CA THR A 30 -9.36 -0.95 -21.75
C THR A 30 -9.94 0.35 -21.19
N VAL A 31 -11.27 0.49 -21.15
CA VAL A 31 -11.94 1.65 -20.54
C VAL A 31 -11.63 1.76 -19.06
N LEU A 32 -11.76 0.65 -18.33
CA LEU A 32 -11.46 0.59 -16.89
C LEU A 32 -9.99 0.95 -16.63
N PHE A 33 -9.06 0.37 -17.39
CA PHE A 33 -7.64 0.70 -17.29
C PHE A 33 -7.37 2.20 -17.54
N SER A 34 -7.91 2.75 -18.62
CA SER A 34 -7.76 4.15 -18.98
C SER A 34 -8.36 5.10 -17.94
N SER A 35 -9.50 4.76 -17.35
CA SER A 35 -10.10 5.55 -16.26
C SER A 35 -9.21 5.56 -15.00
N GLY A 36 -8.59 4.43 -14.66
CA GLY A 36 -7.61 4.38 -13.56
C GLY A 36 -6.38 5.23 -13.87
N LEU A 37 -5.88 5.18 -15.11
CA LEU A 37 -4.73 5.97 -15.56
C LEU A 37 -5.01 7.49 -15.48
N LEU A 38 -6.23 7.91 -15.79
CA LEU A 38 -6.66 9.31 -15.71
C LEU A 38 -6.60 9.86 -14.29
N LEU A 39 -6.87 9.03 -13.28
CA LEU A 39 -6.77 9.43 -11.87
C LEU A 39 -5.33 9.35 -11.36
N LEU A 40 -4.58 8.34 -11.76
CA LEU A 40 -3.23 8.08 -11.27
C LEU A 40 -2.20 9.07 -11.82
N LEU A 41 -2.21 9.35 -13.13
CA LEU A 41 -1.17 10.15 -13.78
C LEU A 41 -1.08 11.58 -13.22
N PRO A 42 -2.19 12.33 -13.06
CA PRO A 42 -2.12 13.65 -12.45
C PRO A 42 -1.61 13.60 -11.01
N ALA A 43 -2.02 12.58 -10.23
CA ALA A 43 -1.57 12.44 -8.85
C ALA A 43 -0.05 12.23 -8.77
N VAL A 44 0.50 11.33 -9.59
CA VAL A 44 1.95 11.07 -9.65
C VAL A 44 2.71 12.30 -10.15
N ALA A 45 2.21 12.95 -11.21
CA ALA A 45 2.84 14.13 -11.80
C ALA A 45 2.87 15.32 -10.82
N LEU A 46 1.77 15.57 -10.09
CA LEU A 46 1.71 16.63 -9.09
C LEU A 46 2.66 16.36 -7.92
N THR A 47 2.74 15.11 -7.45
CA THR A 47 3.72 14.71 -6.42
C THR A 47 5.16 14.90 -6.91
N GLY A 48 5.45 14.56 -8.16
CA GLY A 48 6.78 14.76 -8.76
C GLY A 48 7.16 16.24 -8.92
N VAL A 49 6.22 17.09 -9.34
CA VAL A 49 6.41 18.55 -9.42
C VAL A 49 6.67 19.15 -8.04
N TRP A 50 5.92 18.68 -7.04
CA TRP A 50 6.12 19.10 -5.66
C TRP A 50 7.53 18.73 -5.14
N ILE A 51 8.04 17.53 -5.46
CA ILE A 51 9.39 17.08 -5.05
C ILE A 51 10.49 17.94 -5.70
N THR A 52 10.30 18.38 -6.93
CA THR A 52 11.34 18.99 -7.77
C THR A 52 11.37 20.51 -7.76
N SER A 53 10.24 21.20 -7.57
CA SER A 53 10.15 22.63 -7.87
C SER A 53 9.39 23.44 -6.80
N GLU A 54 8.12 23.10 -6.52
CA GLU A 54 7.26 23.94 -5.69
C GLU A 54 6.67 23.19 -4.49
N LYS A 55 7.22 23.48 -3.31
CA LYS A 55 6.69 22.98 -2.04
C LYS A 55 5.51 23.85 -1.62
N TRP A 56 4.30 23.38 -1.85
CA TRP A 56 3.06 24.14 -1.57
C TRP A 56 2.66 24.20 -0.07
N SER A 57 3.60 24.03 0.88
CA SER A 57 3.32 24.06 2.34
C SER A 57 4.59 24.35 3.17
N THR A 58 4.45 24.52 4.49
CA THR A 58 5.56 24.55 5.47
C THR A 58 6.20 23.16 5.57
N CYS A 59 7.26 22.92 4.81
CA CYS A 59 7.87 21.60 4.67
C CYS A 59 9.31 21.62 5.17
N THR A 60 9.72 20.59 5.90
CA THR A 60 11.09 20.44 6.43
C THR A 60 12.09 19.92 5.37
N GLY A 61 11.60 19.42 4.23
CA GLY A 61 12.44 18.87 3.16
C GLY A 61 11.84 17.61 2.53
N VAL A 62 12.47 17.10 1.46
CA VAL A 62 12.11 15.79 0.90
C VAL A 62 12.85 14.70 1.67
N ARG A 63 12.12 13.77 2.28
CA ARG A 63 12.63 12.70 3.13
C ARG A 63 12.63 11.36 2.39
N ILE A 64 13.50 11.25 1.39
CA ILE A 64 13.70 10.00 0.61
C ILE A 64 14.23 8.88 1.51
N ASP A 65 14.95 9.22 2.57
CA ASP A 65 15.41 8.32 3.62
C ASP A 65 14.26 7.49 4.22
N VAL A 66 13.15 8.15 4.59
CA VAL A 66 12.00 7.47 5.18
C VAL A 66 11.32 6.55 4.16
N LEU A 67 11.15 7.02 2.90
CA LEU A 67 10.59 6.20 1.83
C LEU A 67 11.36 4.89 1.63
N CYS A 68 12.68 4.99 1.55
CA CYS A 68 13.57 3.85 1.34
C CYS A 68 13.53 2.90 2.53
N ILE A 69 13.64 3.41 3.76
CA ILE A 69 13.68 2.59 4.98
C ILE A 69 12.35 1.86 5.17
N VAL A 70 11.23 2.55 5.07
CA VAL A 70 9.91 1.95 5.28
C VAL A 70 9.59 0.91 4.21
N SER A 71 9.88 1.21 2.94
CA SER A 71 9.70 0.25 1.85
C SER A 71 10.60 -0.97 2.00
N PHE A 72 11.85 -0.77 2.43
CA PHE A 72 12.79 -1.85 2.70
C PHE A 72 12.32 -2.74 3.85
N LEU A 73 11.88 -2.17 4.96
CA LEU A 73 11.36 -2.92 6.11
C LEU A 73 10.07 -3.66 5.76
N ALA A 74 9.14 -3.04 5.04
CA ALA A 74 7.94 -3.71 4.54
C ALA A 74 8.31 -4.89 3.63
N GLY A 75 9.23 -4.69 2.68
CA GLY A 75 9.76 -5.76 1.82
C GLY A 75 10.44 -6.87 2.61
N LEU A 76 11.22 -6.53 3.64
CA LEU A 76 11.91 -7.49 4.51
C LEU A 76 10.90 -8.36 5.29
N THR A 77 9.83 -7.78 5.84
CA THR A 77 8.80 -8.55 6.55
C THR A 77 8.10 -9.56 5.64
N VAL A 78 7.83 -9.18 4.39
CA VAL A 78 7.24 -10.06 3.37
C VAL A 78 8.22 -11.15 2.98
N PHE A 79 9.49 -10.80 2.76
CA PHE A 79 10.55 -11.76 2.44
C PHE A 79 10.74 -12.78 3.56
N LEU A 80 10.82 -12.34 4.82
CA LEU A 80 10.93 -13.23 5.98
C LEU A 80 9.72 -14.15 6.11
N THR A 81 8.51 -13.64 5.89
CA THR A 81 7.28 -14.45 5.92
C THR A 81 7.30 -15.51 4.83
N TRP A 82 7.66 -15.13 3.60
CA TRP A 82 7.81 -16.05 2.49
C TRP A 82 8.90 -17.11 2.75
N PHE A 83 10.04 -16.69 3.29
CA PHE A 83 11.17 -17.56 3.62
C PHE A 83 10.75 -18.60 4.68
N VAL A 84 10.19 -18.15 5.81
CA VAL A 84 9.70 -19.04 6.87
C VAL A 84 8.64 -20.01 6.33
N ALA A 85 7.71 -19.53 5.49
CA ALA A 85 6.69 -20.37 4.88
C ALA A 85 7.29 -21.42 3.94
N LYS A 86 8.29 -21.04 3.14
CA LYS A 86 8.94 -21.94 2.17
C LYS A 86 9.73 -23.07 2.82
N PHE A 87 10.43 -22.78 3.92
CA PHE A 87 11.28 -23.73 4.64
C PHE A 87 10.55 -24.52 5.74
N SER A 88 9.29 -24.17 6.02
CA SER A 88 8.49 -24.88 7.03
C SER A 88 8.00 -26.25 6.54
N LYS A 89 8.09 -27.26 7.41
CA LYS A 89 7.62 -28.63 7.13
C LYS A 89 6.09 -28.76 7.09
N LYS A 90 5.34 -27.84 7.69
CA LYS A 90 3.87 -27.84 7.78
C LYS A 90 3.19 -27.27 6.53
N LYS A 91 3.43 -27.89 5.36
CA LYS A 91 2.99 -27.37 4.05
C LYS A 91 1.51 -26.95 3.99
N ASN A 92 0.60 -27.76 4.53
CA ASN A 92 -0.85 -27.47 4.48
C ASN A 92 -1.27 -26.15 5.15
N VAL A 93 -0.52 -25.67 6.16
CA VAL A 93 -0.85 -24.45 6.92
C VAL A 93 -0.06 -23.25 6.41
N VAL A 94 1.17 -23.48 5.94
CA VAL A 94 2.10 -22.39 5.58
C VAL A 94 2.10 -22.03 4.10
N GLU A 95 1.65 -22.93 3.22
CA GLU A 95 1.57 -22.69 1.78
C GLU A 95 0.79 -21.42 1.41
N PRO A 96 -0.34 -21.05 2.06
CA PRO A 96 -1.06 -19.82 1.74
C PRO A 96 -0.21 -18.55 1.86
N TYR A 97 0.78 -18.51 2.75
CA TYR A 97 1.65 -17.35 2.93
C TYR A 97 2.69 -17.20 1.83
N THR A 98 2.74 -18.11 0.86
CA THR A 98 3.57 -17.97 -0.35
C THR A 98 2.81 -17.40 -1.54
N LYS A 99 1.47 -17.30 -1.45
CA LYS A 99 0.63 -16.82 -2.54
C LYS A 99 0.84 -15.31 -2.75
N PRO A 100 0.92 -14.84 -4.02
CA PRO A 100 1.23 -13.45 -4.32
C PRO A 100 0.20 -12.46 -3.77
N LEU A 101 -1.10 -12.79 -3.83
CA LEU A 101 -2.15 -11.92 -3.28
C LEU A 101 -2.04 -11.76 -1.75
N ASN A 102 -1.74 -12.85 -1.04
CA ASN A 102 -1.59 -12.84 0.41
C ASN A 102 -0.31 -12.08 0.84
N LEU A 103 0.78 -12.23 0.09
CA LEU A 103 2.00 -11.45 0.30
C LEU A 103 1.80 -9.95 -0.02
N ALA A 104 1.00 -9.63 -1.04
CA ALA A 104 0.64 -8.25 -1.36
C ALA A 104 -0.21 -7.60 -0.25
N MET A 105 -1.17 -8.34 0.32
CA MET A 105 -1.93 -7.90 1.50
C MET A 105 -0.98 -7.58 2.66
N LEU A 106 -0.03 -8.49 2.95
CA LEU A 106 0.96 -8.27 3.99
C LEU A 106 1.80 -7.02 3.72
N PHE A 107 2.31 -6.88 2.50
CA PHE A 107 3.09 -5.71 2.09
C PHE A 107 2.34 -4.40 2.33
N GLY A 108 1.10 -4.30 1.85
CA GLY A 108 0.30 -3.07 1.96
C GLY A 108 0.06 -2.66 3.42
N HIS A 109 -0.30 -3.61 4.28
CA HIS A 109 -0.53 -3.33 5.70
C HIS A 109 0.75 -3.06 6.48
N MET A 110 1.87 -3.69 6.09
CA MET A 110 3.16 -3.39 6.70
C MET A 110 3.69 -2.02 6.27
N LEU A 111 3.50 -1.63 5.01
CA LEU A 111 3.81 -0.29 4.54
C LEU A 111 3.06 0.76 5.36
N ASP A 112 1.76 0.56 5.58
CA ASP A 112 0.90 1.45 6.38
C ASP A 112 1.32 1.51 7.87
N GLY A 113 1.49 0.34 8.50
CA GLY A 113 1.87 0.25 9.91
C GLY A 113 3.26 0.83 10.20
N LEU A 114 4.23 0.54 9.34
CA LEU A 114 5.59 1.06 9.48
C LEU A 114 5.63 2.55 9.20
N THR A 115 4.94 3.04 8.17
CA THR A 115 4.87 4.48 7.91
C THR A 115 4.29 5.23 9.11
N SER A 116 3.18 4.74 9.67
CA SER A 116 2.55 5.35 10.86
C SER A 116 3.52 5.37 12.06
N TYR A 117 4.23 4.27 12.29
CA TYR A 117 5.23 4.18 13.37
C TYR A 117 6.36 5.19 13.20
N PHE A 118 6.94 5.29 12.00
CA PHE A 118 8.01 6.24 11.70
C PHE A 118 7.53 7.69 11.74
N SER A 119 6.31 7.95 11.27
CA SER A 119 5.73 9.28 11.19
C SER A 119 5.40 9.90 12.55
N ILE A 120 5.07 9.07 13.54
CA ILE A 120 4.56 9.55 14.84
C ILE A 120 5.63 9.46 15.92
N TYR A 121 6.35 8.34 15.98
CA TYR A 121 7.31 8.10 17.07
C TYR A 121 8.72 8.54 16.73
N ASP A 122 9.04 8.75 15.44
CA ASP A 122 10.38 9.07 14.97
C ASP A 122 11.47 8.20 15.65
N PRO A 123 11.43 6.87 15.46
CA PRO A 123 12.26 5.93 16.23
C PRO A 123 13.76 6.12 16.02
N PHE A 124 14.15 6.78 14.92
CA PHE A 124 15.54 7.08 14.59
C PHE A 124 15.95 8.51 14.94
N LYS A 125 15.10 9.30 15.60
CA LYS A 125 15.32 10.73 15.88
C LYS A 125 15.70 11.51 14.61
N MET A 126 15.03 11.17 13.52
CA MET A 126 15.18 11.75 12.19
C MET A 126 14.67 13.18 12.09
N GLY A 127 14.13 13.78 13.17
CA GLY A 127 13.63 15.16 13.20
C GLY A 127 12.38 15.32 12.35
N ILE A 128 11.54 14.28 12.32
CA ILE A 128 10.29 14.28 11.54
C ILE A 128 9.28 15.19 12.27
N PRO A 129 8.66 16.18 11.59
CA PRO A 129 7.61 16.98 12.22
C PRO A 129 6.50 16.05 12.71
N VAL A 130 6.19 16.11 14.00
CA VAL A 130 5.24 15.20 14.66
C VAL A 130 3.92 15.24 13.93
N TYR A 131 3.56 14.12 13.31
CA TYR A 131 2.27 13.95 12.67
C TYR A 131 1.20 13.97 13.76
N GLY A 132 0.44 15.06 13.84
CA GLY A 132 -0.63 15.21 14.83
C GLY A 132 -1.67 14.12 14.66
N GLU A 133 -1.61 13.10 15.51
CA GLU A 133 -2.50 11.95 15.43
C GLU A 133 -3.90 12.35 15.92
N LYS A 134 -4.91 12.23 15.05
CA LYS A 134 -6.30 12.66 15.33
C LYS A 134 -7.19 11.52 15.87
N HIS A 135 -6.69 10.30 15.98
CA HIS A 135 -7.49 9.13 16.35
C HIS A 135 -7.07 8.56 17.72
N PRO A 136 -7.99 8.39 18.68
CA PRO A 136 -7.66 8.01 20.07
C PRO A 136 -7.20 6.55 20.25
N VAL A 137 -7.56 5.65 19.34
CA VAL A 137 -7.19 4.21 19.42
C VAL A 137 -5.74 3.97 18.99
N PRO A 138 -5.27 4.53 17.86
CA PRO A 138 -3.84 4.56 17.55
C PRO A 138 -3.00 5.20 18.67
N LEU A 139 -3.41 6.36 19.20
CA LEU A 139 -2.72 7.03 20.32
C LEU A 139 -2.59 6.12 21.55
N PHE A 140 -3.69 5.47 21.95
CA PHE A 140 -3.68 4.56 23.09
C PHE A 140 -2.75 3.35 22.89
N LEU A 141 -2.74 2.75 21.69
CA LEU A 141 -1.83 1.65 21.36
C LEU A 141 -0.38 2.11 21.25
N MET A 142 -0.16 3.35 20.80
CA MET A 142 1.16 3.96 20.68
C MET A 142 1.74 4.34 22.04
N ASP A 143 0.93 4.85 22.97
CA ASP A 143 1.30 5.20 24.34
C ASP A 143 1.68 3.96 25.18
N LEU A 144 1.05 2.80 24.91
CA LEU A 144 1.29 1.58 25.68
C LEU A 144 2.66 0.93 25.44
N SER A 145 3.26 1.16 24.26
CA SER A 145 4.45 0.41 23.83
C SER A 145 5.49 1.23 23.05
N GLY A 146 5.39 2.57 23.03
CA GLY A 146 6.25 3.42 22.21
C GLY A 146 6.07 3.20 20.70
N GLY A 147 4.84 2.99 20.24
CA GLY A 147 4.48 2.91 18.81
C GLY A 147 4.80 1.61 18.06
N VAL A 148 5.72 0.77 18.55
CA VAL A 148 6.14 -0.48 17.89
C VAL A 148 5.01 -1.51 17.77
N LEU A 149 4.04 -1.49 18.69
CA LEU A 149 2.94 -2.45 18.70
C LEU A 149 2.00 -2.26 17.49
N PHE A 150 1.93 -1.07 16.91
CA PHE A 150 1.02 -0.79 15.79
C PHE A 150 1.34 -1.62 14.52
N PRO A 151 2.57 -1.62 13.97
CA PRO A 151 2.93 -2.49 12.86
C PRO A 151 2.83 -3.97 13.21
N ILE A 152 3.14 -4.37 14.46
CA ILE A 152 3.04 -5.77 14.90
C ILE A 152 1.58 -6.25 14.90
N LEU A 153 0.65 -5.44 15.41
CA LEU A 153 -0.77 -5.79 15.42
C LEU A 153 -1.32 -5.94 14.00
N LYS A 154 -0.94 -5.04 13.08
CA LYS A 154 -1.29 -5.17 11.66
C LYS A 154 -0.71 -6.44 11.04
N PHE A 155 0.55 -6.76 11.33
CA PHE A 155 1.17 -8.02 10.90
C PHE A 155 0.34 -9.23 11.37
N VAL A 156 0.07 -9.32 12.67
CA VAL A 156 -0.70 -10.43 13.27
C VAL A 156 -2.11 -10.50 12.68
N LEU A 157 -2.77 -9.37 12.48
CA LEU A 157 -4.10 -9.31 11.88
C LEU A 157 -4.11 -9.88 10.46
N ILE A 158 -3.14 -9.52 9.62
CA ILE A 158 -3.07 -10.05 8.25
C ILE A 158 -2.73 -11.54 8.23
N ILE A 159 -1.82 -11.98 9.10
CA ILE A 159 -1.53 -13.42 9.25
C ILE A 159 -2.82 -14.17 9.65
N LEU A 160 -3.60 -13.64 10.60
CA LEU A 160 -4.85 -14.22 11.03
C LEU A 160 -5.90 -14.25 9.90
N ILE A 161 -6.03 -13.18 9.13
CA ILE A 161 -6.96 -13.12 7.99
C ILE A 161 -6.59 -14.16 6.93
N ILE A 162 -5.30 -14.33 6.61
CA ILE A 162 -4.84 -15.37 5.69
C ILE A 162 -5.15 -16.75 6.24
N TYR A 163 -4.86 -16.99 7.53
CA TYR A 163 -5.18 -18.25 8.20
C TYR A 163 -6.69 -18.54 8.14
N LEU A 164 -7.53 -17.54 8.40
CA LEU A 164 -8.99 -17.67 8.40
C LEU A 164 -9.51 -18.13 7.04
N PHE A 165 -9.10 -17.45 5.96
CA PHE A 165 -9.61 -17.72 4.62
C PHE A 165 -8.98 -18.93 3.93
N ASP A 166 -7.66 -19.12 4.06
CA ASP A 166 -6.95 -20.15 3.31
C ASP A 166 -6.66 -21.43 4.09
N VAL A 167 -6.87 -21.45 5.41
CA VAL A 167 -6.65 -22.63 6.26
C VAL A 167 -7.93 -23.04 6.97
N LEU A 168 -8.51 -22.18 7.80
CA LEU A 168 -9.64 -22.56 8.66
C LEU A 168 -10.92 -22.81 7.87
N TYR A 169 -11.32 -21.86 7.02
CA TYR A 169 -12.55 -21.96 6.21
C TYR A 169 -12.30 -22.39 4.77
N LYS A 170 -11.15 -23.00 4.49
CA LYS A 170 -10.76 -23.38 3.12
C LYS A 170 -11.79 -24.30 2.46
N GLU A 171 -12.33 -25.27 3.21
CA GLU A 171 -13.29 -26.24 2.69
C GLU A 171 -14.66 -25.61 2.45
N ASP A 172 -15.13 -24.81 3.41
CA ASP A 172 -16.42 -24.10 3.33
C ASP A 172 -16.45 -23.06 2.19
N LEU A 173 -15.30 -22.41 1.95
CA LEU A 173 -15.17 -21.35 0.94
C LEU A 173 -14.77 -21.85 -0.45
N LYS A 174 -14.58 -23.16 -0.63
CA LYS A 174 -14.13 -23.75 -1.91
C LYS A 174 -15.11 -23.48 -3.06
N GLY A 175 -16.41 -23.36 -2.79
CA GLY A 175 -17.41 -22.96 -3.78
C GLY A 175 -17.42 -21.47 -4.12
N HIS A 176 -16.73 -20.64 -3.34
CA HIS A 176 -16.81 -19.18 -3.36
C HIS A 176 -15.44 -18.51 -3.53
N GLU A 177 -14.47 -19.19 -4.15
CA GLU A 177 -13.09 -18.68 -4.29
C GLU A 177 -13.01 -17.29 -4.92
N ARG A 178 -13.88 -16.97 -5.90
CA ARG A 178 -13.93 -15.64 -6.51
C ARG A 178 -14.29 -14.56 -5.49
N PHE A 179 -15.26 -14.84 -4.61
CA PHE A 179 -15.67 -13.91 -3.57
C PHE A 179 -14.56 -13.70 -2.54
N VAL A 180 -13.89 -14.78 -2.12
CA VAL A 180 -12.74 -14.69 -1.20
C VAL A 180 -11.61 -13.86 -1.81
N ASN A 181 -11.30 -14.06 -3.09
CA ASN A 181 -10.26 -13.28 -3.76
C ASN A 181 -10.65 -11.79 -3.88
N LEU A 182 -11.92 -11.47 -4.10
CA LEU A 182 -12.41 -10.09 -4.08
C LEU A 182 -12.26 -9.46 -2.68
N LEU A 183 -12.60 -10.19 -1.62
CA LEU A 183 -12.39 -9.73 -0.24
C LEU A 183 -10.91 -9.47 0.06
N LYS A 184 -10.02 -10.39 -0.36
CA LYS A 184 -8.56 -10.23 -0.22
C LYS A 184 -8.04 -9.02 -0.97
N ILE A 185 -8.55 -8.73 -2.17
CA ILE A 185 -8.24 -7.50 -2.90
C ILE A 185 -8.72 -6.28 -2.10
N GLY A 186 -9.90 -6.34 -1.50
CA GLY A 186 -10.40 -5.29 -0.60
C GLY A 186 -9.45 -5.05 0.58
N VAL A 187 -9.01 -6.12 1.27
CA VAL A 187 -8.05 -6.03 2.38
C VAL A 187 -6.71 -5.47 1.90
N PHE A 188 -6.25 -5.86 0.72
CA PHE A 188 -5.04 -5.29 0.11
C PHE A 188 -5.18 -3.79 -0.12
N ILE A 189 -6.29 -3.34 -0.73
CA ILE A 189 -6.58 -1.91 -0.97
C ILE A 189 -6.58 -1.13 0.36
N LEU A 190 -7.21 -1.68 1.40
CA LEU A 190 -7.28 -1.06 2.73
C LEU A 190 -5.89 -0.86 3.38
N GLY A 191 -4.88 -1.66 3.02
CA GLY A 191 -3.51 -1.46 3.49
C GLY A 191 -2.72 -0.52 2.58
N ILE A 192 -2.69 -0.82 1.28
CA ILE A 192 -1.83 -0.09 0.33
C ILE A 192 -2.27 1.37 0.14
N ALA A 193 -3.57 1.67 0.20
CA ALA A 193 -4.08 3.03 0.00
C ALA A 193 -3.64 4.01 1.09
N PRO A 194 -3.90 3.77 2.39
CA PRO A 194 -3.39 4.63 3.46
C PRO A 194 -1.86 4.58 3.54
N GLY A 195 -1.23 3.40 3.40
CA GLY A 195 0.23 3.30 3.48
C GLY A 195 0.96 4.07 2.38
N SER A 196 0.47 4.04 1.14
CA SER A 196 1.05 4.84 0.05
C SER A 196 0.80 6.33 0.23
N ARG A 197 -0.38 6.71 0.73
CA ARG A 197 -0.70 8.11 1.03
C ARG A 197 0.24 8.67 2.11
N ASP A 198 0.39 7.93 3.20
CA ASP A 198 1.12 8.39 4.37
C ASP A 198 2.64 8.39 4.10
N ILE A 199 3.17 7.39 3.37
CA ILE A 199 4.61 7.37 3.07
C ILE A 199 4.98 8.52 2.14
N LEU A 200 4.12 8.84 1.16
CA LEU A 200 4.31 10.00 0.29
C LEU A 200 4.24 11.29 1.10
N ARG A 201 3.26 11.43 2.00
CA ARG A 201 3.10 12.61 2.84
C ARG A 201 4.32 12.84 3.75
N VAL A 202 4.80 11.79 4.43
CA VAL A 202 6.01 11.87 5.27
C VAL A 202 7.26 12.12 4.44
N SER A 203 7.36 11.52 3.25
CA SER A 203 8.46 11.79 2.31
C SER A 203 8.43 13.22 1.79
N MET A 204 7.27 13.86 1.77
CA MET A 204 7.09 15.28 1.48
C MET A 204 7.28 16.16 2.72
N GLY A 205 7.47 15.59 3.91
CA GLY A 205 7.67 16.33 5.15
C GLY A 205 6.48 17.21 5.55
N VAL A 206 5.25 16.73 5.29
CA VAL A 206 3.97 17.42 5.55
C VAL A 206 3.07 16.63 6.51
#